data_AF-A0A1V6BP19-F1
#
_entry.id   AF-A0A1V6BP19-F1
#
_cell.length_a   1.000
_cell.length_b   1.000
_cell.length_c   1.000
_cell.angle_alpha   90.00
_cell.angle_beta   90.00
_cell.angle_gamma   90.00
#
_symmetry.space_group_name_H-M   'P 1'
#
loop_
_entity.id
_entity.type
_entity.pdbx_description
1 polymer ?
#
loop_
_entity_poly.entity_id
_entity_poly.type
_entity_poly.pdbx_seq_one_letter_code
_entity_poly.pdbx_strand_id
1 'polypeptide(L)'
;MDVDLSDLEDDYEEVSFQDLFGAALADGSTTIAIQEEMVAKVKKGIINAKQSARRRANRKDLAWDRVTLEFEEKQDEEMVGVVHLTIRATKKAVIKILKIPFDPKVELEDE
;
A
#
# COMPACT_ATOMS: atom_id res chain seq x y z
N MET A 1 -12.01 28.22 16.04
CA MET A 1 -12.85 27.35 16.88
C MET A 1 -11.98 26.15 17.19
N ASP A 2 -11.62 25.93 18.46
CA ASP A 2 -11.01 24.67 18.86
C ASP A 2 -12.08 23.60 18.66
N VAL A 3 -11.80 22.62 17.81
CA VAL A 3 -12.67 21.46 17.63
C VAL A 3 -12.48 20.60 18.87
N ASP A 4 -13.54 20.47 19.67
CA ASP A 4 -13.54 19.62 20.85
C ASP A 4 -13.52 18.16 20.39
N LEU A 5 -12.33 17.55 20.40
CA LEU A 5 -12.09 16.18 19.96
C LEU A 5 -12.67 15.12 20.91
N SER A 6 -13.27 15.54 22.04
CA SER A 6 -13.85 14.64 23.04
C SER A 6 -15.17 13.98 22.60
N ASP A 7 -15.90 14.60 21.66
CA ASP A 7 -17.13 14.01 21.08
C ASP A 7 -16.87 12.90 20.05
N LEU A 8 -15.60 12.65 19.67
CA LEU A 8 -15.23 11.61 18.71
C LEU A 8 -14.73 10.31 19.36
N GLU A 9 -14.54 10.24 20.69
CA GLU A 9 -13.98 9.06 21.37
C GLU A 9 -14.81 7.78 21.13
N ASP A 10 -16.13 7.90 20.93
CA ASP A 10 -17.03 6.77 20.66
C ASP A 10 -17.07 6.34 19.18
N ASP A 11 -16.51 7.13 18.25
CA ASP A 11 -16.54 6.86 16.80
C ASP A 11 -15.23 6.22 16.26
N TYR A 12 -14.23 5.97 17.11
CA TYR A 12 -12.99 5.32 16.71
C TYR A 12 -13.11 3.79 16.74
N GLU A 13 -12.95 3.16 15.58
CA GLU A 13 -12.84 1.70 15.48
C GLU A 13 -11.38 1.23 15.60
N GLU A 14 -11.12 0.25 16.49
CA GLU A 14 -9.82 -0.40 16.56
C GLU A 14 -9.66 -1.42 15.41
N VAL A 15 -8.85 -1.08 14.40
CA VAL A 15 -8.57 -1.96 13.26
C VAL A 15 -7.08 -2.28 13.18
N SER A 16 -6.72 -3.54 12.94
CA SER A 16 -5.32 -3.94 12.80
C SER A 16 -4.75 -3.62 11.41
N PHE A 17 -3.43 -3.40 11.32
CA PHE A 17 -2.77 -3.18 10.02
C PHE A 17 -2.87 -4.40 9.09
N GLN A 18 -3.00 -5.60 9.67
CA GLN A 18 -3.19 -6.84 8.93
C GLN A 18 -4.56 -6.87 8.26
N ASP A 19 -5.59 -6.38 8.94
CA ASP A 19 -6.95 -6.36 8.42
C ASP A 19 -7.09 -5.30 7.32
N LEU A 20 -6.54 -4.10 7.52
CA LEU A 20 -6.49 -3.07 6.48
C LEU A 20 -5.78 -3.55 5.21
N PHE A 21 -4.62 -4.21 5.37
CA PHE A 21 -3.91 -4.80 4.25
C PHE A 21 -4.71 -5.93 3.58
N GLY A 22 -5.38 -6.77 4.39
CA GLY A 22 -6.22 -7.86 3.91
C GLY A 22 -7.40 -7.36 3.09
N ALA A 23 -8.11 -6.34 3.59
CA ALA A 23 -9.22 -5.68 2.90
C ALA A 23 -8.77 -5.06 1.57
N ALA A 24 -7.68 -4.28 1.59
CA ALA A 24 -7.11 -3.72 0.37
C ALA A 24 -6.74 -4.81 -0.66
N LEU A 25 -6.25 -5.96 -0.21
CA LEU A 25 -5.87 -7.07 -1.08
C LEU A 25 -7.07 -7.83 -1.65
N ALA A 26 -8.16 -7.92 -0.90
CA ALA A 26 -9.40 -8.58 -1.31
C ALA A 26 -10.19 -7.72 -2.32
N ASP A 27 -10.36 -6.43 -1.99
CA ASP A 27 -11.22 -5.51 -2.75
C ASP A 27 -10.43 -4.65 -3.75
N GLY A 28 -9.11 -4.76 -3.77
CA GLY A 28 -8.18 -3.96 -4.58
C GLY A 28 -7.82 -2.61 -3.96
N SER A 29 -8.71 -2.06 -3.11
CA SER A 29 -8.46 -0.86 -2.34
C SER A 29 -9.33 -0.78 -1.08
N THR A 30 -8.87 -0.06 -0.06
CA THR A 30 -9.68 0.35 1.09
C THR A 30 -9.37 1.81 1.44
N THR A 31 -10.35 2.53 1.97
CA THR A 31 -10.19 3.95 2.37
C THR A 31 -10.59 4.10 3.83
N ILE A 32 -9.75 4.79 4.59
CA ILE A 32 -9.97 5.06 6.01
C ILE A 32 -9.82 6.55 6.30
N ALA A 33 -10.59 7.06 7.24
CA ALA A 33 -10.41 8.38 7.81
C ALA A 33 -9.52 8.27 9.06
N ILE A 34 -8.43 9.02 9.08
CA ILE A 34 -7.48 9.04 10.21
C ILE A 34 -7.00 10.46 10.45
N GLN A 35 -6.50 10.71 11.66
CA GLN A 35 -5.80 11.97 11.96
C GLN A 35 -4.53 12.09 11.11
N GLU A 36 -4.24 13.29 10.63
CA GLU A 36 -3.11 13.59 9.73
C GLU A 36 -1.77 13.10 10.31
N GLU A 37 -1.55 13.30 11.61
CA GLU A 37 -0.33 12.86 12.31
C GLU A 37 -0.12 11.33 12.29
N MET A 38 -1.21 10.56 12.13
CA MET A 38 -1.16 9.11 12.12
C MET A 38 -0.85 8.53 10.74
N VAL A 39 -0.95 9.32 9.67
CA VAL A 39 -0.76 8.86 8.28
C VAL A 39 0.57 8.14 8.09
N ALA A 40 1.67 8.72 8.56
CA ALA A 40 3.00 8.13 8.43
C ALA A 40 3.12 6.78 9.18
N LYS A 41 2.51 6.69 10.36
CA LYS A 41 2.48 5.46 11.18
C LYS A 41 1.67 4.37 10.50
N VAL A 42 0.49 4.70 9.97
CA VAL A 42 -0.39 3.75 9.30
C VAL A 42 0.25 3.21 8.02
N LYS A 43 0.82 4.08 7.16
CA LYS A 43 1.56 3.66 5.96
C LYS A 43 2.67 2.66 6.30
N LYS A 44 3.48 2.96 7.32
CA LYS A 44 4.56 2.07 7.78
C LYS A 44 4.00 0.75 8.33
N GLY A 45 2.92 0.80 9.10
CA GLY A 45 2.21 -0.37 9.62
C GLY A 45 1.76 -1.33 8.52
N ILE A 46 1.12 -0.81 7.48
CA ILE A 46 0.62 -1.59 6.34
C ILE A 46 1.77 -2.21 5.53
N ILE A 47 2.86 -1.46 5.30
CA ILE A 47 4.06 -2.00 4.64
C ILE A 47 4.62 -3.17 5.45
N ASN A 48 4.70 -3.05 6.77
CA ASN A 48 5.18 -4.11 7.65
C ASN A 48 4.24 -5.33 7.65
N ALA A 49 2.92 -5.12 7.65
CA ALA A 49 1.92 -6.18 7.56
C ALA A 49 2.09 -6.98 6.26
N LYS A 50 2.27 -6.31 5.12
CA LYS A 50 2.60 -6.94 3.83
C LYS A 50 3.91 -7.76 3.90
N GLN A 51 4.98 -7.21 4.45
CA GLN A 51 6.26 -7.93 4.57
C GLN A 51 6.14 -9.15 5.48
N SER A 52 5.38 -9.03 6.58
CA SER A 52 5.08 -10.13 7.49
C SER A 52 4.31 -11.24 6.79
N ALA A 53 3.27 -10.90 6.03
CA ALA A 53 2.48 -11.85 5.25
C ALA A 53 3.34 -12.57 4.20
N ARG A 54 4.21 -11.84 3.48
CA ARG A 54 5.19 -12.43 2.55
C ARG A 54 6.14 -13.42 3.24
N ARG A 55 6.72 -13.05 4.38
CA ARG A 55 7.61 -13.94 5.16
C ARG A 55 6.88 -15.20 5.62
N ARG A 56 5.62 -15.06 6.03
CA ARG A 56 4.78 -16.19 6.46
C ARG A 56 4.46 -17.14 5.32
N ALA A 57 4.15 -16.63 4.13
CA ALA A 57 3.91 -17.45 2.94
C ALA A 57 5.18 -18.22 2.53
N ASN A 58 6.33 -17.52 2.46
CA ASN A 58 7.61 -18.16 2.16
C ASN A 58 7.97 -19.27 3.16
N ARG A 59 7.69 -19.08 4.46
CA ARG A 59 7.96 -20.11 5.48
C ARG A 59 7.10 -21.37 5.29
N LYS A 60 5.94 -21.24 4.65
CA LYS A 60 4.99 -22.33 4.39
C LYS A 60 5.13 -22.89 2.98
N ASP A 61 6.18 -22.51 2.25
CA ASP A 61 6.38 -22.84 0.83
C ASP A 61 5.18 -22.49 -0.07
N LEU A 62 4.42 -21.47 0.31
CA LEU A 62 3.29 -20.95 -0.47
C LEU A 62 3.78 -19.92 -1.48
N ALA A 63 3.27 -20.02 -2.71
CA ALA A 63 3.50 -19.00 -3.73
C ALA A 63 2.93 -17.66 -3.25
N TRP A 64 3.78 -16.64 -3.16
CA TRP A 64 3.39 -15.28 -2.80
C TRP A 64 3.31 -14.40 -4.04
N ASP A 65 2.10 -13.98 -4.39
CA ASP A 65 1.88 -13.01 -5.46
C ASP A 65 2.55 -11.68 -5.11
N ARG A 66 3.29 -11.09 -6.05
CA ARG A 66 3.91 -9.79 -5.84
C ARG A 66 2.84 -8.71 -5.79
N VAL A 67 2.48 -8.29 -4.58
CA VAL A 67 1.57 -7.15 -4.34
C VAL A 67 2.36 -5.84 -4.39
N THR A 68 1.84 -4.81 -5.04
CA THR A 68 2.29 -3.41 -4.95
C THR A 68 1.33 -2.66 -4.04
N LEU A 69 1.84 -1.72 -3.24
CA LEU A 69 1.01 -0.85 -2.41
C LEU A 69 1.14 0.58 -2.91
N GLU A 70 0.02 1.25 -3.09
CA GLU A 70 -0.07 2.67 -3.39
C GLU A 70 -0.94 3.33 -2.32
N PHE A 71 -0.56 4.55 -1.95
CA PHE A 71 -1.28 5.33 -0.93
C PHE A 71 -1.64 6.68 -1.51
N GLU A 72 -2.91 7.03 -1.40
CA GLU A 72 -3.46 8.31 -1.82
C GLU A 72 -4.07 8.99 -0.60
N GLU A 73 -3.70 10.26 -0.39
CA GLU A 73 -4.14 11.08 0.74
C GLU A 73 -5.03 12.19 0.22
N LYS A 74 -6.21 12.35 0.82
CA LYS A 74 -7.10 13.48 0.57
C LYS A 74 -7.51 14.09 1.91
N GLN A 75 -7.25 15.38 2.11
CA GLN A 75 -7.72 16.09 3.30
C GLN A 75 -9.25 16.11 3.31
N ASP A 76 -9.83 15.94 4.50
CA ASP A 76 -11.26 16.11 4.68
C ASP A 76 -11.63 17.60 4.64
N GLU A 77 -12.67 17.96 3.88
CA GLU A 77 -13.09 19.36 3.68
C GLU A 77 -13.95 19.87 4.85
N GLU A 78 -14.54 18.97 5.64
CA GLU A 78 -15.43 19.28 6.75
C GLU A 78 -14.70 19.19 8.10
N MET A 79 -13.69 18.32 8.21
CA MET A 79 -12.93 18.05 9.44
C MET A 79 -11.45 18.43 9.32
N VAL A 80 -11.08 19.53 9.96
CA VAL A 80 -9.68 19.99 10.04
C VAL A 80 -8.82 18.97 10.77
N GLY A 81 -7.72 18.54 10.14
CA GLY A 81 -6.77 17.58 10.71
C GLY A 81 -7.11 16.11 10.45
N VAL A 82 -8.18 15.82 9.72
CA VAL A 82 -8.54 14.47 9.25
C VAL A 82 -8.14 14.29 7.79
N VAL A 83 -7.60 13.11 7.49
CA VAL A 83 -7.17 12.70 6.15
C VAL A 83 -7.83 11.38 5.79
N HIS A 84 -8.44 11.35 4.61
CA HIS A 84 -8.85 10.13 3.94
C HIS A 84 -7.62 9.48 3.29
N LEU A 85 -7.16 8.38 3.89
CA LEU A 85 -6.07 7.56 3.38
C LEU A 85 -6.65 6.39 2.60
N THR A 86 -6.50 6.44 1.28
CA THR A 86 -6.82 5.31 0.39
C THR A 86 -5.59 4.44 0.18
N ILE A 87 -5.74 3.15 0.47
CA ILE A 87 -4.70 2.13 0.38
C ILE A 87 -5.09 1.20 -0.77
N ARG A 88 -4.30 1.18 -1.84
CA ARG A 88 -4.52 0.29 -2.99
C ARG A 88 -3.51 -0.85 -2.96
N ALA A 89 -3.98 -2.09 -3.11
CA ALA A 89 -3.14 -3.27 -3.15
C ALA A 89 -3.33 -4.02 -4.48
N THR A 90 -2.45 -3.74 -5.44
CA THR A 90 -2.51 -4.36 -6.77
C THR A 90 -1.62 -5.60 -6.83
N LYS A 91 -2.19 -6.74 -7.24
CA LYS A 91 -1.42 -7.93 -7.59
C LYS A 91 -0.71 -7.68 -8.92
N LYS A 92 0.62 -7.66 -8.92
CA LYS A 92 1.40 -7.50 -10.14
C LYS A 92 1.35 -8.80 -10.93
N ALA A 93 0.73 -8.77 -12.11
CA ALA A 93 0.92 -9.82 -13.10
C ALA A 93 2.39 -9.80 -13.55
N VAL A 94 3.13 -10.88 -13.32
CA VAL A 94 4.53 -11.01 -13.74
C VAL A 94 4.58 -12.01 -14.89
N ILE A 95 4.96 -11.53 -16.07
CA ILE A 95 5.31 -12.40 -17.20
C ILE A 95 6.81 -12.69 -17.17
N LYS A 96 7.22 -13.93 -17.49
CA LYS A 96 8.63 -14.27 -17.74
C LYS A 96 8.96 -13.84 -19.17
N ILE A 97 10.00 -13.02 -19.34
CA ILE A 97 10.47 -12.60 -20.67
C ILE A 97 11.85 -13.21 -20.94
N LEU A 98 12.09 -13.64 -22.17
CA LEU A 98 13.41 -14.05 -22.66
C LEU A 98 14.28 -12.79 -22.81
N LYS A 99 15.44 -12.77 -22.16
CA LYS A 99 16.39 -11.66 -22.28
C LYS A 99 17.18 -11.86 -23.57
N ILE A 100 16.94 -11.01 -24.57
CA ILE A 100 17.79 -10.95 -25.77
C ILE A 100 19.02 -10.11 -25.41
N PRO A 101 20.23 -10.66 -25.45
CA PRO A 101 21.44 -9.85 -25.29
C PRO A 101 21.54 -8.88 -26.46
N PHE A 102 21.53 -7.58 -26.17
CA PHE A 102 21.83 -6.54 -27.15
C PHE A 102 23.34 -6.35 -27.15
N ASP A 103 24.00 -6.65 -28.27
CA ASP A 103 25.43 -6.42 -28.46
C ASP A 103 25.61 -5.15 -29.32
N PRO A 104 25.97 -4.00 -28.71
CA PRO A 104 26.19 -2.76 -29.45
C PRO A 104 27.59 -2.78 -30.08
N LYS A 105 27.79 -3.66 -31.06
CA LYS A 105 28.93 -3.58 -31.99
C LYS A 105 28.44 -3.81 -33.40
N VAL A 106 27.80 -2.78 -33.95
CA VAL A 106 27.80 -2.58 -35.40
C VAL A 106 28.92 -1.58 -35.64
N GLU A 107 30.12 -2.11 -35.88
CA GLU A 107 31.15 -1.34 -36.57
C GLU A 107 30.58 -1.03 -37.96
N LEU A 108 30.19 0.23 -38.16
CA LEU A 108 29.96 0.76 -39.50
C LEU A 108 31.35 0.98 -40.11
N GLU A 109 31.87 -0.05 -40.76
CA GLU A 109 32.79 0.13 -41.88
C GLU A 109 31.99 0.05 -43.19
N ASP A 110 32.53 0.69 -44.23
CA ASP A 110 32.03 0.88 -45.61
C ASP A 110 31.21 2.19 -45.79
N GLU A 111 31.65 3.24 -46.50
CA GLU A 111 32.74 3.48 -47.48
C GLU A 111 33.27 4.92 -47.38
#